data_AF-X1MML6-F1
#
_entry.id   AF-X1MML6-F1
#
_cell.length_a   1.000
_cell.length_b   1.000
_cell.length_c   1.000
_cell.angle_alpha   90.00
_cell.angle_beta   90.00
_cell.angle_gamma   90.00
#
_symmetry.space_group_name_H-M   'P 1'
#
loop_
_entity.id
_entity.type
_entity.pdbx_description
1 polymer ?
#
loop_
_entity_poly.entity_id
_entity_poly.type
_entity_poly.pdbx_seq_one_letter_code
_entity_poly.pdbx_strand_id
1 'polypeptide(L)'
;MREALRTYEEKNPERCVLVDETNQFYGFTKGQYHLENYIQWVYVPAVKDASTEQEEGTRTALGQLLARTVRTKLDFSDTIDGLRRQLEDEYRSILDEKKDALNALELSMEKRLRDYVDERAKLQLRWHYDAKGSISIREPLARASIGYADFIGEVARAGHGMQRGFLLAILHELVGNEERGGPKLLLGFEEPELYQHPPQAQHLADVLESLSLPKNNAQVIVTTHSPYFVTSKGFENIRMLRKSQRDHCSKIGWTTYGKVEDRIKKALGEEPKSPTNLMAVVNQIMHPSQKELFFT
;
A
#
# COMPACT_ATOMS: atom_id res chain seq x y z
N MET A 1 26.77 2.08 -3.71
CA MET A 1 25.80 3.00 -3.07
C MET A 1 26.49 4.00 -2.15
N ARG A 2 27.25 3.54 -1.15
CA ARG A 2 27.98 4.41 -0.20
C ARG A 2 28.89 5.45 -0.85
N GLU A 3 29.64 5.03 -1.87
CA GLU A 3 30.58 5.92 -2.59
C GLU A 3 29.85 6.98 -3.42
N ALA A 4 28.73 6.62 -4.05
CA ALA A 4 27.89 7.56 -4.81
C ALA A 4 27.22 8.62 -3.91
N LEU A 5 26.78 8.21 -2.71
CA LEU A 5 26.24 9.12 -1.70
C LEU A 5 27.29 10.11 -1.23
N ARG A 6 28.50 9.63 -0.92
CA ARG A 6 29.61 10.47 -0.47
C ARG A 6 30.01 11.51 -1.51
N THR A 7 30.14 11.09 -2.77
CA THR A 7 30.43 11.99 -3.89
C THR A 7 29.34 13.04 -4.11
N TYR A 8 28.08 12.71 -3.83
CA TYR A 8 26.97 13.66 -3.92
C TYR A 8 27.01 14.68 -2.77
N GLU A 9 27.23 14.22 -1.53
CA GLU A 9 27.36 15.07 -0.33
C GLU A 9 28.53 16.06 -0.46
N GLU A 10 29.69 15.59 -0.93
CA GLU A 10 30.87 16.42 -1.17
C GLU A 10 30.65 17.49 -2.25
N LYS A 11 29.76 17.24 -3.22
CA LYS A 11 29.42 18.17 -4.30
C LYS A 11 28.32 19.16 -3.97
N ASN A 12 27.57 18.96 -2.88
CA ASN A 12 26.44 19.81 -2.50
C ASN A 12 26.48 20.18 -0.99
N PRO A 13 27.60 20.72 -0.47
CA PRO A 13 27.74 21.02 0.96
C PRO A 13 26.68 22.00 1.47
N GLU A 14 26.19 22.91 0.63
CA GLU A 14 25.11 23.85 0.92
C GLU A 14 23.75 23.19 1.17
N ARG A 15 23.58 21.93 0.74
CA ARG A 15 22.37 21.12 0.96
C ARG A 15 22.51 20.13 2.12
N CYS A 16 23.70 20.05 2.72
CA CYS A 16 24.04 19.13 3.81
C CYS A 16 24.03 19.84 5.18
N VAL A 17 22.95 20.56 5.47
CA VAL A 17 22.79 21.27 6.75
C VAL A 17 22.25 20.28 7.79
N LEU A 18 22.81 20.30 9.00
CA LEU A 18 22.29 19.50 10.11
C LEU A 18 20.92 20.06 10.52
N VAL A 19 19.87 19.28 10.29
CA VAL A 19 18.51 19.58 10.74
C VAL A 19 18.20 18.67 11.91
N ASP A 20 17.66 19.24 12.99
CA ASP A 20 17.11 18.49 14.11
C ASP A 20 15.76 17.90 13.67
N GLU A 21 15.84 16.83 12.86
CA GLU A 21 14.68 16.22 12.24
C GLU A 21 14.22 15.03 13.08
N THR A 22 13.02 15.10 13.66
CA THR A 22 12.40 14.01 14.44
C THR A 22 11.97 12.82 13.57
N ASN A 23 11.97 12.96 12.25
CA ASN A 23 11.59 11.94 11.28
C ASN A 23 12.81 11.14 10.78
N GLN A 24 13.61 10.59 11.70
CA GLN A 24 14.76 9.79 11.32
C GLN A 24 14.28 8.44 10.76
N PHE A 25 14.31 8.31 9.43
CA PHE A 25 14.18 7.05 8.69
C PHE A 25 15.40 6.14 8.96
N TYR A 26 15.55 5.65 10.20
CA TYR A 26 16.66 4.77 10.54
C TYR A 26 16.44 3.34 10.03
N GLY A 27 16.99 3.07 8.85
CA GLY A 27 16.98 1.75 8.23
C GLY A 27 15.68 1.47 7.47
N PHE A 28 15.74 0.47 6.58
CA PHE A 28 14.66 0.14 5.65
C PHE A 28 13.35 -0.31 6.33
N THR A 29 13.39 -0.68 7.62
CA THR A 29 12.23 -1.20 8.36
C THR A 29 11.59 -0.23 9.35
N LYS A 30 12.28 0.82 9.82
CA LYS A 30 11.77 1.65 10.93
C LYS A 30 11.06 2.95 10.51
N GLY A 31 11.14 3.33 9.23
CA GLY A 31 10.30 4.39 8.66
C GLY A 31 8.88 3.94 8.30
N GLN A 32 8.62 2.64 8.43
CA GLN A 32 7.36 2.01 8.06
C GLN A 32 6.16 2.64 8.79
N TYR A 33 6.28 2.88 10.11
CA TYR A 33 5.20 3.44 10.93
C TYR A 33 4.80 4.89 10.56
N HIS A 34 5.72 5.67 9.97
CA HIS A 34 5.43 7.04 9.55
C HIS A 34 4.82 7.08 8.15
N LEU A 35 5.31 6.24 7.24
CA LEU A 35 4.81 6.15 5.87
C LEU A 35 3.47 5.43 5.77
N GLU A 36 3.18 4.45 6.64
CA GLU A 36 1.92 3.71 6.64
C GLU A 36 0.68 4.60 6.80
N ASN A 37 0.83 5.78 7.41
CA ASN A 37 -0.24 6.78 7.51
C ASN A 37 -0.59 7.45 6.17
N TYR A 38 0.34 7.43 5.21
CA TYR A 38 0.22 8.14 3.93
C TYR A 38 0.24 7.21 2.72
N ILE A 39 0.87 6.04 2.83
CA ILE A 39 1.04 5.07 1.75
C ILE A 39 0.78 3.67 2.27
N GLN A 40 -0.09 2.94 1.57
CA GLN A 40 -0.29 1.52 1.77
C GLN A 40 0.33 0.77 0.59
N TRP A 41 1.44 0.06 0.83
CA TRP A 41 2.05 -0.80 -0.18
C TRP A 41 1.38 -2.16 -0.21
N VAL A 42 0.92 -2.57 -1.39
CA VAL A 42 0.40 -3.91 -1.66
C VAL A 42 1.16 -4.49 -2.84
N TYR A 43 1.80 -5.65 -2.65
CA TYR A 43 2.52 -6.36 -3.70
C TYR A 43 1.83 -7.68 -4.05
N VAL A 44 1.53 -7.87 -5.33
CA VAL A 44 0.97 -9.08 -5.90
C VAL A 44 2.04 -9.73 -6.81
N PRO A 45 2.67 -10.82 -6.37
CA PRO A 45 3.69 -11.53 -7.17
C PRO A 45 3.03 -12.33 -8.31
N ALA A 46 3.82 -12.64 -9.35
CA ALA A 46 3.36 -13.41 -10.51
C ALA A 46 2.89 -14.82 -10.13
N VAL A 47 3.70 -15.49 -9.31
CA VAL A 47 3.42 -16.80 -8.73
C VAL A 47 3.54 -16.68 -7.22
N LYS A 48 2.52 -17.14 -6.49
CA LYS A 48 2.58 -17.21 -5.04
C LYS A 48 3.46 -18.37 -4.63
N ASP A 49 4.39 -18.12 -3.72
CA ASP A 49 5.23 -19.15 -3.13
C ASP A 49 4.41 -19.98 -2.12
N ALA A 50 4.59 -21.29 -2.09
CA ALA A 50 3.83 -22.20 -1.22
C ALA A 50 4.02 -21.85 0.28
N SER A 51 5.13 -21.20 0.62
CA SER A 51 5.40 -20.67 1.96
C SER A 51 4.44 -19.55 2.38
N THR A 52 3.96 -18.74 1.43
CA THR A 52 3.00 -17.65 1.67
C THR A 52 1.55 -18.11 1.76
N GLU A 53 1.25 -19.36 1.36
CA GLU A 53 -0.07 -19.97 1.52
C GLU A 53 -0.45 -20.17 3.00
N GLN A 54 0.52 -20.21 3.90
CA GLN A 54 0.30 -20.29 5.35
C GLN A 54 -0.07 -18.94 5.98
N GLU A 55 0.10 -17.81 5.28
CA GLU A 55 -0.27 -16.50 5.83
C GLU A 55 -1.79 -16.31 5.78
N GLU A 56 -2.45 -16.49 6.92
CA GLU A 56 -3.90 -16.36 7.00
C GLU A 56 -4.39 -14.90 6.90
N GLY A 57 -5.26 -14.68 5.91
CA GLY A 57 -6.34 -13.69 5.95
C GLY A 57 -5.93 -12.27 5.61
N THR A 58 -5.28 -11.56 6.53
CA THR A 58 -5.19 -10.08 6.50
C THR A 58 -3.82 -9.54 6.10
N ARG A 59 -2.75 -10.32 6.27
CA ARG A 59 -1.40 -9.92 5.84
C ARG A 59 -1.15 -10.13 4.35
N THR A 60 -1.92 -11.03 3.73
CA THR A 60 -1.84 -11.29 2.29
C THR A 60 -2.29 -10.08 1.47
N ALA A 61 -1.80 -9.98 0.24
CA ALA A 61 -2.21 -8.90 -0.68
C ALA A 61 -3.75 -8.84 -0.86
N LEU A 62 -4.42 -9.99 -1.01
CA LEU A 62 -5.88 -10.06 -1.14
C LEU A 62 -6.59 -9.59 0.13
N GLY A 63 -6.05 -9.96 1.30
CA GLY A 63 -6.54 -9.51 2.60
C GLY A 63 -6.46 -8.01 2.78
N GLN A 64 -5.30 -7.43 2.45
CA GLN A 64 -5.05 -6.00 2.54
C GLN A 64 -5.97 -5.21 1.60
N LEU A 65 -6.15 -5.69 0.36
CA LEU A 65 -7.06 -5.06 -0.60
C LEU A 65 -8.52 -5.18 -0.14
N LEU A 66 -8.95 -6.36 0.34
CA LEU A 66 -10.30 -6.54 0.88
C LEU A 66 -10.56 -5.62 2.08
N ALA A 67 -9.63 -5.56 3.03
CA ALA A 67 -9.74 -4.70 4.21
C ALA A 67 -9.85 -3.23 3.80
N ARG A 68 -9.09 -2.82 2.79
CA ARG A 68 -9.21 -1.49 2.20
C ARG A 68 -10.60 -1.28 1.60
N THR A 69 -11.04 -2.15 0.69
CA THR A 69 -12.37 -2.06 0.04
C THR A 69 -13.50 -1.97 1.07
N VAL A 70 -13.43 -2.77 2.13
CA VAL A 70 -14.42 -2.75 3.22
C VAL A 70 -14.39 -1.41 3.94
N ARG A 71 -13.22 -0.89 4.31
CA ARG A 71 -13.07 0.41 4.99
C ARG A 71 -13.52 1.59 4.12
N THR A 72 -13.26 1.53 2.82
CA THR A 72 -13.72 2.55 1.87
C THR A 72 -15.24 2.64 1.83
N LYS A 73 -15.95 1.51 2.03
CA LYS A 73 -17.40 1.42 1.92
C LYS A 73 -18.15 1.49 3.26
N LEU A 74 -17.53 1.00 4.33
CA LEU A 74 -18.11 0.89 5.65
C LEU A 74 -17.30 1.73 6.62
N ASP A 75 -17.92 2.80 7.14
CA ASP A 75 -17.34 3.62 8.18
C ASP A 75 -17.79 3.09 9.55
N PHE A 76 -16.83 2.58 10.32
CA PHE A 76 -17.05 2.12 11.69
C PHE A 76 -16.59 3.13 12.75
N SER A 77 -15.94 4.23 12.34
CA SER A 77 -15.23 5.15 13.24
C SER A 77 -16.17 5.74 14.29
N ASP A 78 -17.28 6.34 13.87
CA ASP A 78 -18.27 6.96 14.78
C ASP A 78 -18.85 5.96 15.79
N THR A 79 -19.18 4.75 15.34
CA THR A 79 -19.79 3.72 16.19
C THR A 79 -18.78 3.19 17.22
N ILE A 80 -17.55 2.93 16.78
CA ILE A 80 -16.46 2.44 17.64
C ILE A 80 -16.02 3.53 18.62
N ASP A 81 -15.99 4.79 18.21
CA ASP A 81 -15.69 5.92 19.09
C ASP A 81 -16.77 6.13 20.15
N GLY A 82 -18.04 5.93 19.78
CA GLY A 82 -19.15 5.89 20.73
C GLY A 82 -18.97 4.79 21.78
N LEU A 83 -18.68 3.56 21.34
CA LEU A 83 -18.41 2.42 22.23
C LEU A 83 -17.19 2.65 23.12
N ARG A 84 -16.13 3.27 22.58
CA ARG A 84 -14.93 3.62 23.34
C ARG A 84 -15.29 4.56 24.49
N ARG A 85 -16.02 5.64 24.22
CA ARG A 85 -16.45 6.59 25.26
C ARG A 85 -17.27 5.91 26.36
N GLN A 86 -18.21 5.05 25.98
CA GLN A 86 -19.01 4.29 26.96
C GLN A 86 -18.16 3.41 27.87
N LEU A 87 -17.21 2.66 27.29
CA LEU A 87 -16.28 1.83 28.05
C LEU A 87 -15.33 2.67 28.93
N GLU A 88 -14.92 3.85 28.47
CA GLU A 88 -14.10 4.76 29.28
C GLU A 88 -14.83 5.22 30.54
N ASP A 89 -16.11 5.58 30.41
CA ASP A 89 -16.94 5.99 31.54
C ASP A 89 -17.18 4.83 32.52
N GLU A 90 -17.49 3.64 32.00
CA GLU A 90 -17.69 2.44 32.84
C GLU A 90 -16.39 2.03 33.55
N TYR A 91 -15.25 2.07 32.86
CA TYR A 91 -13.95 1.78 33.44
C TYR A 91 -13.59 2.76 34.57
N ARG A 92 -13.86 4.06 34.38
CA ARG A 92 -13.67 5.08 35.44
C ARG A 92 -14.54 4.80 36.66
N SER A 93 -15.80 4.41 36.45
CA SER A 93 -16.71 4.03 37.54
C SER A 93 -16.14 2.88 38.38
N ILE A 94 -15.58 1.84 37.73
CA ILE A 94 -14.93 0.71 38.42
C ILE A 94 -13.72 1.17 39.25
N LEU A 95 -12.89 2.08 38.71
CA LEU A 95 -11.74 2.62 39.43
C LEU A 95 -12.15 3.45 40.65
N ASP A 96 -13.20 4.28 40.49
CA ASP A 96 -13.73 5.10 41.57
C ASP A 96 -14.36 4.26 42.68
N GLU A 97 -15.08 3.18 42.34
CA GLU A 97 -15.64 2.24 43.33
C GLU A 97 -14.56 1.59 44.21
N LYS A 98 -13.37 1.34 43.64
CA LYS A 98 -12.24 0.71 44.37
C LYS A 98 -11.26 1.72 44.95
N LYS A 99 -11.53 3.01 44.87
CA LYS A 99 -10.67 4.08 45.38
C LYS A 99 -10.43 3.97 46.88
N ASP A 100 -11.47 3.70 47.66
CA ASP A 100 -11.35 3.59 49.12
C ASP A 100 -10.52 2.37 49.55
N ALA A 101 -10.65 1.25 48.81
CA ALA A 101 -9.83 0.07 49.04
C ALA A 101 -8.34 0.36 48.75
N LEU A 102 -8.04 1.13 47.70
CA LEU A 102 -6.66 1.53 47.38
C LEU A 102 -6.10 2.48 48.45
N ASN A 103 -6.90 3.44 48.94
CA ASN A 103 -6.50 4.36 50.01
C ASN A 103 -6.22 3.61 51.32
N ALA A 104 -7.04 2.61 51.67
CA ALA A 104 -6.82 1.77 52.85
C ALA A 104 -5.50 0.98 52.73
N LEU A 105 -5.19 0.47 51.53
CA LEU A 105 -3.94 -0.22 51.26
C LEU A 105 -2.73 0.73 51.33
N GLU A 106 -2.84 1.95 50.77
CA GLU A 106 -1.83 3.00 50.83
C GLU A 106 -1.46 3.29 52.30
N LEU A 107 -2.45 3.56 53.16
CA LEU A 107 -2.24 3.85 54.58
C LEU A 107 -1.57 2.69 55.33
N SER A 108 -2.01 1.46 55.06
CA SER A 108 -1.45 0.24 55.68
C SER A 108 0.01 0.02 55.26
N MET A 109 0.33 0.21 53.98
CA MET A 109 1.67 0.05 53.44
C MET A 109 2.59 1.20 53.87
N GLU A 110 2.12 2.44 53.87
CA GLU A 110 2.88 3.62 54.32
C GLU A 110 3.27 3.49 55.79
N LYS A 111 2.36 3.00 56.65
CA LYS A 111 2.68 2.71 58.06
C LYS A 111 3.83 1.71 58.17
N ARG A 112 3.76 0.58 57.45
CA ARG A 112 4.85 -0.41 57.44
C ARG A 112 6.15 0.16 56.88
N LEU A 113 6.07 1.03 55.88
CA LEU A 113 7.24 1.68 55.28
C LEU A 113 7.94 2.62 56.29
N ARG A 114 7.16 3.35 57.08
CA ARG A 114 7.68 4.17 58.19
C ARG A 114 8.37 3.34 59.26
N ASP A 115 7.78 2.20 59.62
CA ASP A 115 8.35 1.28 60.62
C ASP A 115 9.68 0.66 60.15
N TYR A 116 9.85 0.41 58.85
CA TYR A 116 11.05 -0.25 58.29
C TYR A 116 12.15 0.69 57.82
N VAL A 117 11.83 1.92 57.42
CA VAL A 117 12.78 2.84 56.80
C VAL A 117 13.05 4.07 57.68
N ASP A 118 12.06 4.96 57.78
CA ASP A 118 12.12 6.21 58.56
C ASP A 118 10.72 6.83 58.67
N GLU A 119 10.46 7.59 59.73
CA GLU A 119 9.16 8.23 59.99
C GLU A 119 8.70 9.21 58.89
N ARG A 120 9.63 9.72 58.05
CA ARG A 120 9.33 10.64 56.95
C ARG A 120 8.95 9.93 55.65
N ALA A 121 8.98 8.59 55.62
CA ALA A 121 8.61 7.82 54.44
C ALA A 121 7.15 8.12 54.03
N LYS A 122 6.94 8.35 52.73
CA LYS A 122 5.62 8.58 52.13
C LYS A 122 5.41 7.59 51.00
N LEU A 123 4.18 7.11 50.88
CA LEU A 123 3.73 6.28 49.78
C LEU A 123 2.53 6.97 49.13
N GLN A 124 2.44 6.90 47.81
CA GLN A 124 1.26 7.35 47.07
C GLN A 124 0.92 6.26 46.06
N LEU A 125 -0.30 5.73 46.17
CA LEU A 125 -0.87 4.79 45.23
C LEU A 125 -1.94 5.52 44.42
N ARG A 126 -1.88 5.36 43.10
CA ARG A 126 -2.90 5.89 42.19
C ARG A 126 -3.20 4.83 41.14
N TRP A 127 -4.47 4.70 40.79
CA TRP A 127 -4.84 3.98 39.58
C TRP A 127 -4.23 4.69 38.37
N HIS A 128 -3.40 3.97 37.61
CA HIS A 128 -2.90 4.48 36.35
C HIS A 128 -3.93 4.22 35.26
N TYR A 129 -4.46 5.28 34.68
CA TYR A 129 -5.35 5.21 33.53
C TYR A 129 -4.75 5.99 32.37
N ASP A 130 -4.59 5.31 31.23
CA ASP A 130 -4.23 5.92 29.96
C ASP A 130 -5.35 5.60 28.97
N ALA A 131 -6.02 6.63 28.44
CA ALA A 131 -7.12 6.46 27.49
C ALA A 131 -6.71 5.63 26.26
N LYS A 132 -5.44 5.67 25.85
CA LYS A 132 -4.95 4.90 24.68
C LYS A 132 -4.48 3.49 25.04
N GLY A 133 -3.89 3.30 26.22
CA GLY A 133 -3.31 2.02 26.66
C GLY A 133 -4.24 1.14 27.49
N SER A 134 -5.12 1.73 28.30
CA SER A 134 -6.01 1.02 29.22
C SER A 134 -7.23 0.41 28.49
N ILE A 135 -7.69 1.03 27.40
CA ILE A 135 -8.84 0.56 26.62
C ILE A 135 -8.47 0.49 25.13
N SER A 136 -8.31 -0.73 24.63
CA SER A 136 -7.99 -0.99 23.22
C SER A 136 -9.14 -1.71 22.52
N ILE A 137 -9.98 -0.97 21.82
CA ILE A 137 -10.95 -1.52 20.87
C ILE A 137 -10.32 -1.52 19.48
N ARG A 138 -10.31 -2.69 18.83
CA ARG A 138 -9.87 -2.84 17.44
C ARG A 138 -11.07 -2.80 16.51
N GLU A 139 -10.90 -2.20 15.35
CA GLU A 139 -11.89 -2.25 14.28
C GLU A 139 -12.12 -3.70 13.80
N PRO A 140 -13.34 -4.03 13.34
CA PRO A 140 -13.64 -5.33 12.77
C PRO A 140 -12.86 -5.53 11.46
N LEU A 141 -12.33 -6.75 11.27
CA LEU A 141 -11.63 -7.16 10.07
C LEU A 141 -12.48 -8.14 9.26
N ALA A 142 -12.75 -7.81 8.01
CA ALA A 142 -13.42 -8.72 7.09
C ALA A 142 -12.50 -9.87 6.67
N ARG A 143 -13.04 -11.08 6.62
CA ARG A 143 -12.40 -12.26 6.03
C ARG A 143 -13.27 -12.78 4.90
N ALA A 144 -12.66 -13.14 3.78
CA ALA A 144 -13.37 -13.72 2.66
C ALA A 144 -13.18 -15.23 2.59
N SER A 145 -14.25 -15.91 2.21
CA SER A 145 -14.27 -17.30 1.76
C SER A 145 -14.89 -17.32 0.38
N ILE A 146 -14.31 -18.10 -0.54
CA ILE A 146 -14.76 -18.20 -1.94
C ILE A 146 -15.01 -19.66 -2.29
N GLY A 147 -15.88 -19.87 -3.28
CA GLY A 147 -16.48 -21.18 -3.50
C GLY A 147 -17.24 -21.27 -4.81
N TYR A 148 -17.69 -22.47 -5.15
CA TYR A 148 -18.53 -22.74 -6.31
C TYR A 148 -19.62 -23.74 -5.93
N ALA A 149 -20.87 -23.46 -6.34
CA ALA A 149 -22.06 -24.20 -5.95
C ALA A 149 -22.11 -24.38 -4.41
N ASP A 150 -22.11 -25.63 -3.94
CA ASP A 150 -22.28 -25.97 -2.52
C ASP A 150 -20.98 -25.95 -1.72
N PHE A 151 -19.83 -25.72 -2.37
CA PHE A 151 -18.54 -25.69 -1.70
C PHE A 151 -18.08 -24.25 -1.48
N ILE A 152 -17.78 -23.90 -0.21
CA ILE A 152 -17.12 -22.65 0.16
C ILE A 152 -15.89 -22.95 1.03
N GLY A 153 -14.81 -22.23 0.78
CA GLY A 153 -13.56 -22.45 1.51
C GLY A 153 -12.68 -21.20 1.56
N GLU A 154 -11.53 -21.35 2.20
CA GLU A 154 -10.52 -20.29 2.25
C GLU A 154 -10.04 -19.91 0.85
N VAL A 155 -9.83 -18.61 0.61
CA VAL A 155 -9.29 -18.08 -0.64
C VAL A 155 -7.99 -18.78 -1.05
N ALA A 156 -7.12 -19.08 -0.09
CA ALA A 156 -5.85 -19.77 -0.34
C ALA A 156 -6.02 -21.16 -0.96
N ARG A 157 -7.10 -21.88 -0.63
CA ARG A 157 -7.37 -23.23 -1.13
C ARG A 157 -8.14 -23.26 -2.45
N ALA A 158 -8.61 -22.11 -2.90
CA ALA A 158 -9.31 -22.01 -4.17
C ALA A 158 -8.32 -22.14 -5.34
N GLY A 159 -8.74 -22.81 -6.42
CA GLY A 159 -7.94 -22.86 -7.64
C GLY A 159 -7.64 -21.46 -8.17
N HIS A 160 -6.50 -21.29 -8.85
CA HIS A 160 -6.03 -19.97 -9.24
C HIS A 160 -7.05 -19.12 -10.03
N GLY A 161 -7.88 -19.74 -10.88
CA GLY A 161 -8.94 -19.02 -11.60
C GLY A 161 -9.91 -18.30 -10.68
N MET A 162 -10.32 -18.95 -9.58
CA MET A 162 -11.23 -18.37 -8.59
C MET A 162 -10.52 -17.30 -7.75
N GLN A 163 -9.26 -17.53 -7.37
CA GLN A 163 -8.44 -16.51 -6.69
C GLN A 163 -8.28 -15.24 -7.53
N ARG A 164 -8.06 -15.39 -8.84
CA ARG A 164 -7.95 -14.28 -9.80
C ARG A 164 -9.27 -13.58 -10.04
N GLY A 165 -10.37 -14.32 -10.16
CA GLY A 165 -11.72 -13.75 -10.22
C GLY A 165 -12.03 -12.92 -8.97
N PHE A 166 -11.65 -13.42 -7.79
CA PHE A 166 -11.80 -12.68 -6.54
C PHE A 166 -10.91 -11.43 -6.48
N LEU A 167 -9.65 -11.52 -6.92
CA LEU A 167 -8.77 -10.35 -7.04
C LEU A 167 -9.37 -9.28 -7.96
N LEU A 168 -9.85 -9.68 -9.14
CA LEU A 168 -10.51 -8.78 -10.09
C LEU A 168 -11.74 -8.12 -9.47
N ALA A 169 -12.57 -8.86 -8.75
CA ALA A 169 -13.72 -8.32 -8.05
C ALA A 169 -13.31 -7.27 -7.02
N ILE A 170 -12.28 -7.54 -6.20
CA ILE A 170 -11.77 -6.57 -5.23
C ILE A 170 -11.25 -5.30 -5.92
N LEU A 171 -10.45 -5.46 -6.99
CA LEU A 171 -9.89 -4.34 -7.73
C LEU A 171 -10.98 -3.47 -8.37
N HIS A 172 -12.02 -4.09 -8.94
CA HIS A 172 -13.20 -3.39 -9.45
C HIS A 172 -13.88 -2.57 -8.36
N GLU A 173 -14.07 -3.15 -7.18
CA GLU A 173 -14.70 -2.45 -6.06
C GLU A 173 -13.84 -1.31 -5.50
N LEU A 174 -12.53 -1.29 -5.76
CA LEU A 174 -11.66 -0.16 -5.45
C LEU A 174 -11.74 0.95 -6.51
N VAL A 175 -12.15 0.64 -7.76
CA VAL A 175 -12.31 1.64 -8.82
C VAL A 175 -13.57 2.47 -8.60
N GLY A 176 -13.43 3.80 -8.67
CA GLY A 176 -14.58 4.71 -8.61
C GLY A 176 -15.02 5.07 -7.19
N ASN A 177 -14.32 4.57 -6.18
CA ASN A 177 -14.46 5.06 -4.82
C ASN A 177 -13.47 6.20 -4.57
N GLU A 178 -13.98 7.42 -4.52
CA GLU A 178 -13.25 8.57 -3.98
C GLU A 178 -13.12 8.38 -2.47
N GLU A 179 -11.94 7.99 -1.99
CA GLU A 179 -11.75 7.83 -0.54
C GLU A 179 -11.75 9.18 0.17
N ARG A 180 -12.62 9.24 1.19
CA ARG A 180 -12.67 10.26 2.25
C ARG A 180 -11.48 10.09 3.21
N GLY A 181 -10.27 10.41 2.77
CA GLY A 181 -9.07 10.34 3.61
C GLY A 181 -8.58 8.90 3.87
N GLY A 182 -7.26 8.74 3.92
CA GLY A 182 -6.59 7.45 4.06
C GLY A 182 -5.27 7.40 3.28
N PRO A 183 -4.38 6.44 3.57
CA PRO A 183 -3.11 6.31 2.87
C PRO A 183 -3.34 5.96 1.39
N LYS A 184 -2.56 6.57 0.49
CA LYS A 184 -2.55 6.26 -0.94
C LYS A 184 -2.17 4.80 -1.16
N LEU A 185 -2.97 4.07 -1.94
CA LEU A 185 -2.62 2.71 -2.35
C LEU A 185 -1.45 2.76 -3.33
N LEU A 186 -0.36 2.05 -3.05
CA LEU A 186 0.70 1.76 -4.01
C LEU A 186 0.65 0.26 -4.32
N LEU A 187 0.09 -0.08 -5.48
CA LEU A 187 -0.10 -1.45 -5.93
C LEU A 187 1.02 -1.86 -6.88
N GLY A 188 1.87 -2.79 -6.47
CA GLY A 188 2.80 -3.49 -7.35
C GLY A 188 2.21 -4.81 -7.82
N PHE A 189 2.04 -5.00 -9.12
CA PHE A 189 1.48 -6.22 -9.70
C PHE A 189 2.44 -6.81 -10.74
N GLU A 190 2.97 -7.98 -10.45
CA GLU A 190 3.86 -8.71 -11.33
C GLU A 190 3.09 -9.70 -12.21
N GLU A 191 3.35 -9.67 -13.53
CA GLU A 191 2.75 -10.52 -14.57
C GLU A 191 1.25 -10.77 -14.38
N PRO A 192 0.41 -9.72 -14.37
CA PRO A 192 -1.04 -9.85 -14.22
C PRO A 192 -1.69 -10.74 -15.30
N GLU A 193 -1.05 -10.89 -16.46
CA GLU A 193 -1.47 -11.80 -17.52
C GLU A 193 -1.33 -13.30 -17.20
N LEU A 194 -0.55 -13.67 -16.18
CA LEU A 194 -0.17 -15.06 -15.96
C LEU A 194 -1.42 -15.93 -15.68
N TYR A 195 -1.57 -17.00 -16.46
CA TYR A 195 -2.74 -17.89 -16.48
C TYR A 195 -4.10 -17.21 -16.73
N GLN A 196 -4.12 -16.07 -17.45
CA GLN A 196 -5.36 -15.44 -17.90
C GLN A 196 -5.61 -15.73 -19.38
N HIS A 197 -6.88 -15.93 -19.75
CA HIS A 197 -7.25 -15.90 -21.16
C HIS A 197 -7.16 -14.46 -21.70
N PRO A 198 -6.87 -14.25 -22.99
CA PRO A 198 -6.66 -12.91 -23.55
C PRO A 198 -7.75 -11.87 -23.22
N PRO A 199 -9.06 -12.19 -23.28
CA PRO A 199 -10.11 -11.23 -22.91
C PRO A 199 -10.04 -10.82 -21.42
N GLN A 200 -9.66 -11.74 -20.54
CA GLN A 200 -9.53 -11.46 -19.10
C GLN A 200 -8.29 -10.60 -18.82
N ALA A 201 -7.19 -10.83 -19.53
CA ALA A 201 -5.98 -10.01 -19.43
C ALA A 201 -6.24 -8.57 -19.89
N GLN A 202 -6.97 -8.37 -20.99
CA GLN A 202 -7.39 -7.03 -21.45
C GLN A 202 -8.27 -6.35 -20.41
N HIS A 203 -9.27 -7.06 -19.90
CA HIS A 203 -10.15 -6.54 -18.87
C HIS A 203 -9.40 -6.15 -17.60
N LEU A 204 -8.43 -6.96 -17.17
CA LEU A 204 -7.57 -6.65 -16.03
C LEU A 204 -6.72 -5.39 -16.29
N ALA A 205 -6.17 -5.24 -17.49
CA ALA A 205 -5.44 -4.03 -17.88
C ALA A 205 -6.33 -2.77 -17.76
N ASP A 206 -7.57 -2.83 -18.25
CA ASP A 206 -8.54 -1.72 -18.16
C ASP A 206 -8.88 -1.36 -16.70
N VAL A 207 -9.03 -2.36 -15.83
CA VAL A 207 -9.29 -2.16 -14.40
C VAL A 207 -8.11 -1.50 -13.71
N LEU A 208 -6.88 -1.96 -13.98
CA LEU A 208 -5.67 -1.39 -13.41
C LEU A 208 -5.43 0.05 -13.90
N GLU A 209 -5.66 0.32 -15.20
CA GLU A 209 -5.60 1.68 -15.75
C GLU A 209 -6.66 2.57 -15.09
N SER A 210 -7.89 2.07 -14.95
CA SER A 210 -8.97 2.79 -14.27
C SER A 210 -8.62 3.08 -12.82
N LEU A 211 -8.07 2.11 -12.09
CA LEU A 211 -7.63 2.28 -10.70
C LEU A 211 -6.51 3.32 -10.56
N SER A 212 -5.65 3.46 -11.57
CA SER A 212 -4.55 4.44 -11.56
C SER A 212 -4.97 5.89 -11.86
N LEU A 213 -6.24 6.12 -12.23
CA LEU A 213 -6.74 7.47 -12.51
C LEU A 213 -6.65 8.37 -11.27
N PRO A 214 -6.34 9.67 -11.41
CA PRO A 214 -6.11 10.58 -10.27
C PRO A 214 -7.25 10.69 -9.25
N LYS A 215 -8.48 10.40 -9.67
CA LYS A 215 -9.68 10.38 -8.80
C LYS A 215 -9.65 9.23 -7.78
N ASN A 216 -8.94 8.16 -8.10
CA ASN A 216 -8.74 7.03 -7.22
C ASN A 216 -7.43 7.29 -6.47
N ASN A 217 -7.43 7.20 -5.14
CA ASN A 217 -6.25 7.44 -4.30
C ASN A 217 -5.25 6.27 -4.39
N ALA A 218 -4.83 5.93 -5.61
CA ALA A 218 -4.03 4.77 -5.94
C ALA A 218 -2.98 5.08 -7.02
N GLN A 219 -1.85 4.40 -6.91
CA GLN A 219 -0.79 4.35 -7.91
C GLN A 219 -0.50 2.88 -8.19
N VAL A 220 -0.49 2.52 -9.48
CA VAL A 220 -0.31 1.13 -9.92
C VAL A 220 1.02 1.02 -10.67
N ILE A 221 1.82 0.01 -10.33
CA ILE A 221 3.07 -0.36 -10.99
C ILE A 221 2.91 -1.79 -11.47
N VAL A 222 3.04 -2.01 -12.77
CA VAL A 222 2.91 -3.33 -13.39
C VAL A 222 4.21 -3.73 -14.05
N THR A 223 4.61 -5.00 -13.88
CA THR A 223 5.58 -5.66 -14.77
C THR A 223 4.82 -6.67 -15.62
N THR A 224 5.11 -6.69 -16.91
CA THR A 224 4.35 -7.48 -17.88
C THR A 224 5.20 -7.77 -19.10
N HIS A 225 5.01 -8.95 -19.66
CA HIS A 225 5.45 -9.35 -20.99
C HIS A 225 4.30 -9.30 -22.01
N SER A 226 3.08 -9.07 -21.55
CA SER A 226 1.89 -9.07 -22.39
C SER A 226 1.66 -7.74 -23.12
N PRO A 227 1.41 -7.79 -24.44
CA PRO A 227 1.11 -6.59 -25.23
C PRO A 227 -0.21 -5.90 -24.86
N TYR A 228 -1.08 -6.56 -24.08
CA TYR A 228 -2.37 -6.02 -23.65
C TYR A 228 -2.24 -4.92 -22.60
N PHE A 229 -1.17 -4.96 -21.77
CA PHE A 229 -0.92 -3.97 -20.73
C PHE A 229 -0.09 -2.77 -21.21
N VAL A 230 0.41 -2.81 -22.44
CA VAL A 230 1.20 -1.75 -23.04
C VAL A 230 0.26 -0.94 -23.93
N THR A 231 -0.20 0.23 -23.53
CA THR A 231 -1.09 1.04 -24.38
C THR A 231 -0.36 2.26 -24.91
N SER A 232 -0.85 2.79 -26.03
CA SER A 232 -0.37 4.07 -26.55
C SER A 232 -0.89 5.26 -25.72
N LYS A 233 -2.03 5.08 -25.04
CA LYS A 233 -2.52 6.02 -24.03
C LYS A 233 -1.52 6.04 -22.87
N GLY A 234 -0.96 7.20 -22.57
CA GLY A 234 0.03 7.31 -21.50
C GLY A 234 1.31 6.49 -21.76
N PHE A 235 1.75 6.33 -23.02
CA PHE A 235 2.98 5.60 -23.34
C PHE A 235 4.22 6.15 -22.60
N GLU A 236 4.16 7.40 -22.15
CA GLU A 236 5.19 8.04 -21.31
C GLU A 236 5.37 7.35 -19.95
N ASN A 237 4.40 6.53 -19.52
CA ASN A 237 4.47 5.71 -18.31
C ASN A 237 5.18 4.37 -18.55
N ILE A 238 5.41 3.99 -19.80
CA ILE A 238 6.04 2.71 -20.15
C ILE A 238 7.55 2.79 -19.89
N ARG A 239 8.09 1.78 -19.23
CA ARG A 239 9.53 1.58 -19.00
C ARG A 239 9.92 0.24 -19.61
N MET A 240 10.73 0.28 -20.65
CA MET A 240 11.21 -0.93 -21.33
C MET A 240 12.57 -1.33 -20.78
N LEU A 241 12.66 -2.49 -20.14
CA LEU A 241 13.91 -3.03 -19.63
C LEU A 241 14.54 -3.95 -20.69
N ARG A 242 15.82 -3.74 -21.01
CA ARG A 242 16.58 -4.59 -21.94
C ARG A 242 17.97 -4.87 -21.40
N LYS A 243 18.46 -6.10 -21.61
CA LYS A 243 19.86 -6.46 -21.30
C LYS A 243 20.79 -5.86 -22.37
N SER A 244 21.79 -5.10 -21.93
CA SER A 244 22.88 -4.67 -22.79
C SER A 244 23.99 -5.71 -22.73
N GLN A 245 24.19 -6.45 -23.82
CA GLN A 245 25.27 -7.45 -23.89
C GLN A 245 26.66 -6.81 -23.83
N ARG A 246 26.80 -5.59 -24.39
CA ARG A 246 28.07 -4.85 -24.40
C ARG A 246 28.48 -4.39 -23.00
N ASP A 247 27.53 -3.86 -22.23
CA ASP A 247 27.82 -3.22 -20.94
C ASP A 247 27.54 -4.15 -19.75
N HIS A 248 27.13 -5.40 -20.02
CA HIS A 248 26.76 -6.42 -19.03
C HIS A 248 25.78 -5.92 -17.95
N CYS A 249 24.85 -5.04 -18.33
CA CYS A 249 23.88 -4.42 -17.42
C CYS A 249 22.48 -4.35 -18.03
N SER A 250 21.46 -4.12 -17.20
CA SER A 250 20.10 -3.81 -17.65
C SER A 250 19.97 -2.33 -17.93
N LYS A 251 19.43 -1.96 -19.09
CA LYS A 251 19.13 -0.58 -19.49
C LYS A 251 17.63 -0.37 -19.51
N ILE A 252 17.20 0.81 -19.09
CA ILE A 252 15.80 1.24 -19.13
C ILE A 252 15.64 2.23 -20.29
N GLY A 253 14.76 1.90 -21.23
CA GLY A 253 14.32 2.77 -22.32
C GLY A 253 12.93 3.34 -22.03
N TRP A 254 12.75 4.63 -22.29
CA TRP A 254 11.47 5.32 -22.23
C TRP A 254 11.54 6.60 -23.06
N THR A 255 10.39 7.16 -23.40
CA THR A 255 10.32 8.41 -24.15
C THR A 255 9.13 9.24 -23.71
N THR A 256 9.14 10.52 -24.07
CA THR A 256 8.03 11.46 -23.86
C THR A 256 7.52 11.93 -25.20
N TYR A 257 6.35 12.58 -25.20
CA TYR A 257 5.82 13.25 -26.37
C TYR A 257 6.85 14.20 -26.99
N GLY A 258 7.41 15.13 -26.19
CA GLY A 258 8.40 16.09 -26.67
C GLY A 258 9.65 15.45 -27.27
N LYS A 259 10.15 14.33 -26.69
CA LYS A 259 11.32 13.62 -27.25
C LYS A 259 11.02 12.96 -28.60
N VAL A 260 9.81 12.47 -28.80
CA VAL A 260 9.38 11.90 -30.09
C VAL A 260 9.23 13.03 -31.11
N GLU A 261 8.60 14.13 -30.70
CA GLU A 261 8.40 15.33 -31.50
C GLU A 261 9.72 15.90 -32.03
N ASP A 262 10.69 16.13 -31.13
CA ASP A 262 12.02 16.62 -31.45
C ASP A 262 12.75 15.71 -32.43
N ARG A 263 12.59 14.39 -32.27
CA ARG A 263 13.24 13.40 -33.12
C ARG A 263 12.65 13.38 -34.53
N ILE A 264 11.32 13.54 -34.64
CA ILE A 264 10.64 13.64 -35.93
C ILE A 264 11.01 14.96 -36.62
N LYS A 265 10.98 16.08 -35.89
CA LYS A 265 11.38 17.40 -36.39
C LYS A 265 12.81 17.37 -36.94
N LYS A 266 13.73 16.74 -36.20
CA LYS A 266 15.12 16.58 -36.64
C LYS A 266 15.27 15.70 -37.89
N ALA A 267 14.44 14.66 -38.03
CA ALA A 267 14.54 13.72 -39.13
C ALA A 267 13.88 14.24 -40.42
N LEU A 268 12.76 14.95 -40.32
CA LEU A 268 11.97 15.44 -41.46
C LEU A 268 12.27 16.89 -41.81
N GLY A 269 12.87 17.67 -40.91
CA GLY A 269 13.14 19.10 -41.13
C GLY A 269 11.91 19.99 -41.02
N GLU A 270 10.75 19.44 -40.68
CA GLU A 270 9.46 20.13 -40.55
C GLU A 270 8.88 19.95 -39.14
N GLU A 271 8.05 20.88 -38.68
CA GLU A 271 7.32 20.67 -37.43
C GLU A 271 6.25 19.59 -37.60
N PRO A 272 6.21 18.59 -36.71
CA PRO A 272 5.18 17.56 -36.78
C PRO A 272 3.78 18.18 -36.67
N LYS A 273 2.85 17.66 -37.47
CA LYS A 273 1.43 18.03 -37.40
C LYS A 273 0.89 17.79 -35.98
N SER A 274 -0.23 18.46 -35.65
CA SER A 274 -0.82 18.53 -34.29
C SER A 274 -0.66 17.28 -33.42
N PRO A 275 -0.58 17.41 -32.09
CA PRO A 275 -0.39 16.27 -31.17
C PRO A 275 -1.33 15.09 -31.40
N THR A 276 -2.56 15.35 -31.83
CA THR A 276 -3.56 14.34 -32.18
C THR A 276 -3.11 13.42 -33.33
N ASN A 277 -2.46 13.97 -34.36
CA ASN A 277 -2.00 13.19 -35.52
C ASN A 277 -0.80 12.30 -35.17
N LEU A 278 0.15 12.82 -34.37
CA LEU A 278 1.28 12.01 -33.91
C LEU A 278 0.79 10.83 -33.05
N MET A 279 -0.17 11.09 -32.15
CA MET A 279 -0.76 10.04 -31.33
C MET A 279 -1.55 9.02 -32.15
N ALA A 280 -2.22 9.41 -33.23
CA ALA A 280 -2.89 8.47 -34.13
C ALA A 280 -1.90 7.48 -34.76
N VAL A 281 -0.74 7.97 -35.19
CA VAL A 281 0.34 7.11 -35.75
C VAL A 281 0.94 6.22 -34.67
N VAL A 282 1.22 6.76 -33.47
CA VAL A 282 1.72 5.96 -32.34
C VAL A 282 0.71 4.87 -31.94
N ASN A 283 -0.58 5.19 -31.87
CA ASN A 283 -1.65 4.23 -31.59
C ASN A 283 -1.66 3.08 -32.61
N GLN A 284 -1.46 3.39 -33.90
CA GLN A 284 -1.46 2.39 -34.96
C GLN A 284 -0.27 1.43 -34.83
N ILE A 285 0.93 1.94 -34.57
CA ILE A 285 2.16 1.14 -34.39
C ILE A 285 2.08 0.29 -33.11
N MET A 286 1.47 0.83 -32.06
CA MET A 286 1.31 0.18 -30.76
C MET A 286 0.09 -0.75 -30.72
N HIS A 287 -0.55 -1.09 -31.86
CA HIS A 287 -1.71 -1.98 -31.84
C HIS A 287 -1.29 -3.43 -31.50
N PRO A 288 -2.02 -4.17 -30.62
CA PRO A 288 -1.60 -5.50 -30.13
C PRO A 288 -1.25 -6.54 -31.21
N SER A 289 -1.98 -6.56 -32.33
CA SER A 289 -1.69 -7.43 -33.47
C SER A 289 -0.33 -7.16 -34.14
N GLN A 290 0.21 -5.96 -33.98
CA GLN A 290 1.57 -5.59 -34.40
C GLN A 290 2.59 -5.73 -33.27
N LYS A 291 2.14 -5.74 -32.00
CA LYS A 291 3.01 -5.86 -30.82
C LYS A 291 3.66 -7.23 -30.66
N GLU A 292 3.00 -8.32 -31.05
CA GLU A 292 3.60 -9.67 -30.93
C GLU A 292 4.98 -9.78 -31.62
N LEU A 293 5.18 -9.01 -32.70
CA LEU A 293 6.46 -8.90 -33.42
C LEU A 293 7.57 -8.17 -32.65
N PHE A 294 7.24 -7.38 -31.63
CA PHE A 294 8.21 -6.63 -30.81
C PHE A 294 8.56 -7.32 -29.47
N PHE A 295 7.80 -8.36 -29.10
CA PHE A 295 8.02 -9.19 -27.92
C PHE A 295 8.68 -10.54 -28.25
N THR A 296 9.02 -10.77 -29.52
CA THR A 296 9.87 -11.88 -30.00
C THR A 296 11.34 -11.48 -30.00
#